data_AF-A0A091CR12-F1
#
_entry.id   AF-A0A091CR12-F1
#
_cell.length_a   1.000
_cell.length_b   1.000
_cell.length_c   1.000
_cell.angle_alpha   90.00
_cell.angle_beta   90.00
_cell.angle_gamma   90.00
#
_symmetry.space_group_name_H-M   'P 1'
#
loop_
_entity.id
_entity.type
_entity.pdbx_description
1 polymer ?
#
loop_
_entity_poly.entity_id
_entity_poly.type
_entity_poly.pdbx_seq_one_letter_code
_entity_poly.pdbx_strand_id
1 'polypeptide(L)'
;MEKLQNALRNSTQRLQKGKRDNTETGIWYKFGECWRSYIQTLLRPELQQAQQNTVQKHMVPMLELGTSLLNRTTAQTLKLTNMKAQVLNQMLYMENQMLENMLMTDKLEKHLQEQSHTLYQLHGHNSDLETRLCILEAERQAQLRGLRKQKEQLQQLLSHQGSTLASIQGSVQAASRNCSQLQQKQLQLLENLNPLMRLVKHSPGAAEQVFQDCEEIRRSGVNEDGVYTSHIPNLNQTRRVFCVMDTDGGTWTVIQRRENGKVNFERKWEDYKQVTRLPWGEVLQL
;
A
#
# COMPACT_ATOMS: atom_id res chain seq x y z
N MET A 1 -25.44 -121.36 -0.57
CA MET A 1 -25.68 -122.19 0.64
C MET A 1 -27.16 -122.48 0.86
N GLU A 2 -28.05 -121.49 0.90
CA GLU A 2 -29.51 -121.71 1.08
C GLU A 2 -30.15 -122.60 0.01
N LYS A 3 -29.81 -122.42 -1.28
CA LYS A 3 -30.35 -123.26 -2.37
C LYS A 3 -29.94 -124.74 -2.25
N LEU A 4 -28.72 -125.00 -1.78
CA LEU A 4 -28.21 -126.36 -1.51
C LEU A 4 -28.84 -126.97 -0.25
N GLN A 5 -29.08 -126.18 0.79
CA GLN A 5 -29.77 -126.63 2.00
C GLN A 5 -31.24 -126.97 1.73
N ASN A 6 -31.93 -126.18 0.90
CA ASN A 6 -33.31 -126.47 0.49
C ASN A 6 -33.39 -127.72 -0.40
N ALA A 7 -32.43 -127.94 -1.29
CA ALA A 7 -32.34 -129.16 -2.08
C ALA A 7 -32.12 -130.42 -1.21
N LEU A 8 -31.26 -130.33 -0.18
CA LEU A 8 -31.04 -131.42 0.79
C LEU A 8 -32.29 -131.70 1.64
N ARG A 9 -33.03 -130.66 2.03
CA ARG A 9 -34.25 -130.80 2.84
C ARG A 9 -35.36 -131.48 2.04
N ASN A 10 -35.54 -131.09 0.77
CA ASN A 10 -36.52 -131.71 -0.14
C ASN A 10 -36.18 -133.17 -0.50
N SER A 11 -34.90 -133.52 -0.66
CA SER A 11 -34.50 -134.91 -0.91
C SER A 11 -34.71 -135.81 0.32
N THR A 12 -34.55 -135.27 1.54
CA THR A 12 -34.81 -136.00 2.79
C THR A 12 -36.29 -136.35 2.95
N GLN A 13 -37.20 -135.44 2.59
CA GLN A 13 -38.64 -135.68 2.66
C GLN A 13 -39.11 -136.75 1.66
N ARG A 14 -38.48 -136.87 0.48
CA ARG A 14 -38.79 -137.95 -0.48
C ARG A 14 -38.37 -139.33 0.03
N LEU A 15 -37.28 -139.43 0.79
CA LEU A 15 -36.78 -140.70 1.34
C LEU A 15 -37.64 -141.26 2.48
N GLN A 16 -38.39 -140.43 3.21
CA GLN A 16 -39.28 -140.91 4.29
C GLN A 16 -40.61 -141.50 3.79
N LYS A 17 -40.99 -141.29 2.52
CA LYS A 17 -42.27 -141.76 1.95
C LYS A 17 -42.23 -143.14 1.28
N GLY A 18 -41.05 -143.75 1.11
CA GLY A 18 -40.89 -145.09 0.53
C GLY A 18 -40.63 -146.16 1.60
N LYS A 19 -41.67 -146.56 2.35
CA LYS A 19 -41.58 -147.61 3.38
C LYS A 19 -42.70 -148.63 3.19
N ARG A 20 -42.56 -149.47 2.16
CA ARG A 20 -43.11 -150.83 2.03
C ARG A 20 -42.58 -151.45 0.72
N ASP A 21 -42.15 -152.69 0.86
CA ASP A 21 -41.74 -153.67 -0.16
C ASP A 21 -40.26 -153.73 -0.63
N ASN A 22 -39.68 -154.88 -0.31
CA ASN A 22 -38.56 -155.65 -0.88
C ASN A 22 -37.27 -154.94 -1.36
N THR A 23 -36.23 -155.17 -0.55
CA THR A 23 -34.78 -155.34 -0.86
C THR A 23 -33.99 -154.25 -1.60
N GLU A 24 -34.58 -153.35 -2.39
CA GLU A 24 -33.83 -152.25 -3.04
C GLU A 24 -33.82 -150.95 -2.23
N THR A 25 -34.84 -150.69 -1.41
CA THR A 25 -34.98 -149.45 -0.63
C THR A 25 -33.97 -149.31 0.52
N GLY A 26 -33.48 -150.43 1.10
CA GLY A 26 -32.44 -150.41 2.14
C GLY A 26 -31.06 -150.00 1.64
N ILE A 27 -30.76 -150.29 0.37
CA ILE A 27 -29.50 -149.91 -0.29
C ILE A 27 -29.48 -148.39 -0.52
N TRP A 28 -30.59 -147.83 -1.01
CA TRP A 28 -30.73 -146.36 -1.18
C TRP A 28 -30.70 -145.59 0.13
N TYR A 29 -31.24 -146.15 1.23
CA TYR A 29 -31.16 -145.53 2.55
C TYR A 29 -29.73 -145.55 3.10
N LYS A 30 -29.02 -146.68 3.00
CA LYS A 30 -27.59 -146.77 3.36
C LYS A 30 -26.73 -145.85 2.50
N PHE A 31 -27.01 -145.75 1.21
CA PHE A 31 -26.32 -144.81 0.31
C PHE A 31 -26.61 -143.36 0.70
N GLY A 32 -27.85 -143.03 1.09
CA GLY A 32 -28.24 -141.71 1.58
C GLY A 32 -27.59 -141.31 2.91
N GLU A 33 -27.47 -142.24 3.86
CA GLU A 33 -26.74 -142.06 5.13
C GLU A 33 -25.23 -141.90 4.88
N CYS A 34 -24.65 -142.73 4.00
CA CYS A 34 -23.24 -142.64 3.61
C CYS A 34 -22.94 -141.33 2.86
N TRP A 35 -23.84 -140.89 1.98
CA TRP A 35 -23.75 -139.61 1.27
C TRP A 35 -23.92 -138.42 2.21
N ARG A 36 -24.84 -138.50 3.17
CA ARG A 36 -25.02 -137.49 4.22
C ARG A 36 -23.78 -137.40 5.11
N SER A 37 -23.21 -138.55 5.49
CA SER A 37 -21.95 -138.63 6.20
C SER A 37 -20.81 -138.02 5.37
N TYR A 38 -20.68 -138.35 4.09
CA TYR A 38 -19.68 -137.79 3.17
C TYR A 38 -19.79 -136.27 3.02
N ILE A 39 -21.02 -135.74 2.90
CA ILE A 39 -21.28 -134.29 2.87
C ILE A 39 -20.88 -133.63 4.19
N GLN A 40 -21.13 -134.27 5.34
CA GLN A 40 -20.82 -133.70 6.66
C GLN A 40 -19.34 -133.81 7.04
N THR A 41 -18.69 -134.93 6.72
CA THR A 41 -17.32 -135.25 7.16
C THR A 41 -16.24 -134.78 6.18
N LEU A 42 -16.51 -134.77 4.87
CA LEU A 42 -15.53 -134.34 3.86
C LEU A 42 -15.92 -133.05 3.15
N LEU A 43 -17.12 -132.98 2.56
CA LEU A 43 -17.46 -131.89 1.64
C LEU A 43 -17.68 -130.54 2.35
N ARG A 44 -18.35 -130.54 3.51
CA ARG A 44 -18.61 -129.33 4.30
C ARG A 44 -17.33 -128.69 4.83
N PRO A 45 -16.40 -129.41 5.50
CA PRO A 45 -15.14 -128.81 5.94
C PRO A 45 -14.30 -128.32 4.77
N GLU A 46 -14.25 -129.02 3.63
CA GLU A 46 -13.53 -128.52 2.44
C GLU A 46 -14.15 -127.26 1.85
N LEU A 47 -15.49 -127.17 1.75
CA LEU A 47 -16.16 -125.98 1.25
C LEU A 47 -15.99 -124.79 2.20
N GLN A 48 -16.06 -125.02 3.52
CA GLN A 48 -15.78 -124.00 4.53
C GLN A 48 -14.32 -123.55 4.48
N GLN A 49 -13.38 -124.48 4.34
CA GLN A 49 -11.95 -124.19 4.19
C GLN A 49 -11.68 -123.42 2.91
N ALA A 50 -12.29 -123.79 1.78
CA ALA A 50 -12.16 -123.08 0.51
C ALA A 50 -12.71 -121.65 0.61
N GLN A 51 -13.89 -121.47 1.21
CA GLN A 51 -14.48 -120.14 1.45
C GLN A 51 -13.60 -119.30 2.39
N GLN A 52 -13.10 -119.88 3.47
CA GLN A 52 -12.26 -119.21 4.46
C GLN A 52 -10.88 -118.88 3.87
N ASN A 53 -10.32 -119.76 3.04
CA ASN A 53 -9.11 -119.51 2.26
C ASN A 53 -9.32 -118.36 1.26
N THR A 54 -10.44 -118.29 0.55
CA THR A 54 -10.73 -117.18 -0.37
C THR A 54 -10.91 -115.87 0.39
N VAL A 55 -11.64 -115.88 1.52
CA VAL A 55 -11.82 -114.72 2.40
C VAL A 55 -10.47 -114.24 2.94
N GLN A 56 -9.65 -115.13 3.49
CA GLN A 56 -8.35 -114.77 4.04
C GLN A 56 -7.34 -114.36 2.97
N LYS A 57 -7.28 -115.04 1.82
CA LYS A 57 -6.29 -114.74 0.78
C LYS A 57 -6.60 -113.49 -0.04
N HIS A 58 -7.89 -113.16 -0.24
CA HIS A 58 -8.29 -112.09 -1.15
C HIS A 58 -9.10 -110.97 -0.47
N MET A 59 -10.08 -111.32 0.37
CA MET A 59 -10.98 -110.33 0.96
C MET A 59 -10.32 -109.53 2.08
N VAL A 60 -9.54 -110.19 2.95
CA VAL A 60 -8.84 -109.52 4.06
C VAL A 60 -7.80 -108.51 3.56
N PRO A 61 -6.86 -108.85 2.65
CA PRO A 61 -5.90 -107.88 2.12
C PRO A 61 -6.58 -106.72 1.36
N MET A 62 -7.68 -106.98 0.66
CA MET A 62 -8.43 -105.94 -0.06
C MET A 62 -9.13 -104.97 0.91
N LEU A 63 -9.70 -105.47 2.01
CA LEU A 63 -10.28 -104.63 3.06
C LEU A 63 -9.22 -103.85 3.82
N GLU A 64 -8.08 -104.46 4.15
CA GLU A 64 -6.93 -103.78 4.76
C GLU A 64 -6.34 -102.70 3.84
N LEU A 65 -6.26 -102.97 2.54
CA LEU A 65 -5.87 -101.98 1.55
C LEU A 65 -6.89 -100.84 1.49
N GLY A 66 -8.19 -101.15 1.49
CA GLY A 66 -9.27 -100.17 1.51
C GLY A 66 -9.26 -99.28 2.76
N THR A 67 -9.06 -99.86 3.94
CA THR A 67 -9.00 -99.10 5.21
C THR A 67 -7.73 -98.27 5.32
N SER A 68 -6.58 -98.79 4.90
CA SER A 68 -5.32 -98.04 4.89
C SER A 68 -5.36 -96.87 3.89
N LEU A 69 -5.94 -97.06 2.71
CA LEU A 69 -6.23 -95.99 1.76
C LEU A 69 -7.17 -94.96 2.37
N LEU A 70 -8.29 -95.38 2.96
CA LEU A 70 -9.26 -94.47 3.55
C LEU A 70 -8.65 -93.66 4.70
N ASN A 71 -7.86 -94.28 5.57
CA ASN A 71 -7.13 -93.62 6.64
C ASN A 71 -6.10 -92.62 6.10
N ARG A 72 -5.38 -92.98 5.03
CA ARG A 72 -4.43 -92.07 4.37
C ARG A 72 -5.15 -90.89 3.74
N THR A 73 -6.27 -91.13 3.06
CA THR A 73 -7.08 -90.08 2.44
C THR A 73 -7.68 -89.16 3.49
N THR A 74 -8.26 -89.67 4.57
CA THR A 74 -8.80 -88.84 5.65
C THR A 74 -7.71 -88.01 6.32
N ALA A 75 -6.54 -88.59 6.60
CA ALA A 75 -5.41 -87.85 7.15
C ALA A 75 -4.92 -86.74 6.20
N GLN A 76 -4.86 -87.00 4.90
CA GLN A 76 -4.52 -85.99 3.90
C GLN A 76 -5.58 -84.89 3.79
N THR A 77 -6.87 -85.25 3.80
CA THR A 77 -7.98 -84.29 3.77
C THR A 77 -7.93 -83.39 5.00
N LEU A 78 -7.73 -83.96 6.20
CA LEU A 78 -7.61 -83.17 7.44
C LEU A 78 -6.43 -82.21 7.39
N LYS A 79 -5.28 -82.66 6.88
CA LYS A 79 -4.10 -81.80 6.69
C LYS A 79 -4.40 -80.66 5.73
N LEU A 80 -5.04 -80.94 4.59
CA LEU A 80 -5.40 -79.93 3.60
C LEU A 80 -6.43 -78.94 4.16
N THR A 81 -7.43 -79.40 4.90
CA THR A 81 -8.42 -78.52 5.54
C THR A 81 -7.78 -77.61 6.58
N ASN A 82 -6.82 -78.13 7.36
CA ASN A 82 -6.10 -77.31 8.34
C ASN A 82 -5.23 -76.24 7.65
N MET A 83 -4.48 -76.63 6.61
CA MET A 83 -3.72 -75.67 5.80
C MET A 83 -4.62 -74.61 5.15
N LYS A 84 -5.78 -75.01 4.63
CA LYS A 84 -6.76 -74.07 4.06
C LYS A 84 -7.27 -73.08 5.11
N ALA A 85 -7.59 -73.56 6.32
CA ALA A 85 -8.02 -72.71 7.42
C ALA A 85 -6.91 -71.72 7.83
N GLN A 86 -5.66 -72.17 7.90
CA GLN A 86 -4.51 -71.31 8.21
C GLN A 86 -4.34 -70.20 7.16
N VAL A 87 -4.40 -70.54 5.87
CA VAL A 87 -4.26 -69.56 4.78
C VAL A 87 -5.42 -68.56 4.79
N LEU A 88 -6.66 -69.02 5.03
CA LEU A 88 -7.82 -68.13 5.14
C LEU A 88 -7.69 -67.17 6.33
N ASN A 89 -7.19 -67.65 7.48
CA ASN A 89 -6.96 -66.79 8.63
C ASN A 89 -5.88 -65.74 8.35
N GLN A 90 -4.79 -66.12 7.67
CA GLN A 90 -3.76 -65.18 7.24
C GLN A 90 -4.29 -64.15 6.23
N MET A 91 -5.10 -64.59 5.27
CA MET A 91 -5.74 -63.71 4.28
C MET A 91 -6.64 -62.69 4.96
N LEU A 92 -7.52 -63.14 5.87
CA LEU A 92 -8.41 -62.25 6.61
C LEU A 92 -7.65 -61.27 7.51
N TYR A 93 -6.55 -61.71 8.13
CA TYR A 93 -5.68 -60.81 8.88
C TYR A 93 -5.07 -59.72 7.99
N MET A 94 -4.52 -60.10 6.84
CA MET A 94 -3.93 -59.15 5.89
C MET A 94 -4.99 -58.20 5.31
N GLU A 95 -6.19 -58.69 5.00
CA GLU A 95 -7.31 -57.88 4.52
C GLU A 95 -7.72 -56.82 5.56
N ASN A 96 -7.87 -57.22 6.82
CA ASN A 96 -8.20 -56.29 7.89
C ASN A 96 -7.11 -55.22 8.08
N GLN A 97 -5.85 -55.62 8.08
CA GLN A 97 -4.72 -54.68 8.16
C GLN A 97 -4.67 -53.72 6.96
N MET A 98 -4.96 -54.21 5.75
CA MET A 98 -5.00 -53.39 4.55
C MET A 98 -6.15 -52.37 4.59
N LEU A 99 -7.32 -52.77 5.11
CA LEU A 99 -8.46 -51.88 5.30
C LEU A 99 -8.18 -50.80 6.35
N GLU A 100 -7.57 -51.16 7.49
CA GLU A 100 -7.14 -50.20 8.51
C GLU A 100 -6.14 -49.19 7.95
N ASN A 101 -5.14 -49.66 7.18
CA ASN A 101 -4.18 -48.79 6.53
C ASN A 101 -4.83 -47.87 5.49
N MET A 102 -5.77 -48.38 4.69
CA MET A 102 -6.53 -47.59 3.72
C MET A 102 -7.31 -46.46 4.41
N LEU A 103 -8.00 -46.78 5.51
CA LEU A 103 -8.75 -45.79 6.29
C LEU A 103 -7.83 -44.72 6.88
N MET A 104 -6.67 -45.12 7.40
CA MET A 104 -5.67 -44.18 7.90
C MET A 104 -5.14 -43.28 6.78
N THR A 105 -4.87 -43.83 5.60
CA THR A 105 -4.42 -43.04 4.45
C THR A 105 -5.47 -42.04 3.98
N ASP A 106 -6.76 -42.42 3.93
CA ASP A 106 -7.87 -41.50 3.59
C ASP A 106 -7.96 -40.35 4.60
N LYS A 107 -7.80 -40.64 5.89
CA LYS A 107 -7.80 -39.61 6.93
C LYS A 107 -6.63 -38.64 6.78
N LEU A 108 -5.44 -39.18 6.50
CA LEU A 108 -4.25 -38.35 6.29
C LEU A 108 -4.39 -37.49 5.02
N GLU A 109 -4.95 -38.03 3.95
CA GLU A 109 -5.21 -37.31 2.71
C GLU A 109 -6.16 -36.13 2.94
N LYS A 110 -7.24 -36.33 3.70
CA LYS A 110 -8.17 -35.25 4.09
C LYS A 110 -7.47 -34.16 4.89
N HIS A 111 -6.65 -34.52 5.88
CA HIS A 111 -5.87 -33.54 6.63
C HIS A 111 -4.90 -32.76 5.73
N LEU A 112 -4.24 -33.42 4.77
CA LEU A 112 -3.34 -32.76 3.82
C LEU A 112 -4.11 -31.80 2.90
N GLN A 113 -5.31 -32.16 2.46
CA GLN A 113 -6.17 -31.28 1.66
C GLN A 113 -6.59 -30.03 2.47
N GLU A 114 -6.98 -30.18 3.72
CA GLU A 114 -7.32 -29.06 4.61
C GLU A 114 -6.13 -28.14 4.86
N GLN A 115 -4.95 -28.70 5.12
CA GLN A 115 -3.73 -27.93 5.29
C GLN A 115 -3.32 -27.20 4.01
N SER A 116 -3.43 -27.86 2.86
CA SER A 116 -3.17 -27.25 1.56
C SER A 116 -4.09 -26.04 1.33
N HIS A 117 -5.39 -26.19 1.60
CA HIS A 117 -6.34 -25.09 1.48
C HIS A 117 -5.97 -23.89 2.37
N THR A 118 -5.62 -24.16 3.63
CA THR A 118 -5.19 -23.12 4.57
C THR A 118 -3.92 -22.40 4.07
N LEU A 119 -2.96 -23.14 3.51
CA LEU A 119 -1.75 -22.54 2.93
C LEU A 119 -2.06 -21.65 1.74
N TYR A 120 -2.98 -22.05 0.86
CA TYR A 120 -3.42 -21.21 -0.26
C TYR A 120 -4.08 -19.91 0.21
N GLN A 121 -4.93 -19.97 1.24
CA GLN A 121 -5.54 -18.77 1.81
C GLN A 121 -4.51 -17.83 2.42
N LEU A 122 -3.57 -18.37 3.21
CA LEU A 122 -2.49 -17.59 3.81
C LEU A 122 -1.58 -16.96 2.75
N HIS A 123 -1.28 -17.70 1.69
CA HIS A 123 -0.49 -17.17 0.58
C HIS A 123 -1.21 -16.00 -0.12
N GLY A 124 -2.52 -16.11 -0.35
CA GLY A 124 -3.34 -15.02 -0.89
C GLY A 124 -3.34 -13.78 0.01
N HIS A 125 -3.52 -13.95 1.32
CA HIS A 125 -3.44 -12.84 2.27
C HIS A 125 -2.06 -12.19 2.33
N ASN A 126 -0.98 -12.99 2.33
CA ASN A 126 0.38 -12.44 2.29
C ASN A 126 0.62 -11.62 1.02
N SER A 127 0.17 -12.11 -0.14
CA SER A 127 0.30 -11.37 -1.40
C SER A 127 -0.46 -10.03 -1.40
N ASP A 128 -1.66 -9.99 -0.82
CA ASP A 128 -2.42 -8.74 -0.64
C ASP A 128 -1.69 -7.78 0.31
N LEU A 129 -1.16 -8.29 1.44
CA LEU A 129 -0.39 -7.49 2.40
C LEU A 129 0.89 -6.92 1.77
N GLU A 130 1.63 -7.72 1.00
CA GLU A 130 2.81 -7.28 0.25
C GLU A 130 2.47 -6.16 -0.72
N THR A 131 1.35 -6.29 -1.44
CA THR A 131 0.88 -5.27 -2.38
C THR A 131 0.53 -3.96 -1.65
N ARG A 132 -0.19 -4.04 -0.53
CA ARG A 132 -0.53 -2.86 0.29
C ARG A 132 0.71 -2.19 0.87
N LEU A 133 1.69 -2.97 1.34
CA LEU A 133 2.95 -2.43 1.83
C LEU A 133 3.71 -1.69 0.73
N CYS A 134 3.79 -2.26 -0.48
CA CYS A 134 4.44 -1.60 -1.61
C CYS A 134 3.79 -0.25 -1.96
N ILE A 135 2.45 -0.18 -1.94
CA ILE A 135 1.71 1.08 -2.18
C ILE A 135 2.03 2.10 -1.09
N LEU A 136 1.95 1.71 0.19
CA LEU A 136 2.24 2.61 1.32
C LEU A 136 3.69 3.11 1.32
N GLU A 137 4.64 2.26 0.95
CA GLU A 137 6.04 2.66 0.79
C GLU A 137 6.21 3.67 -0.35
N ALA A 138 5.55 3.46 -1.49
CA ALA A 138 5.59 4.40 -2.62
C ALA A 138 4.99 5.76 -2.27
N GLU A 139 3.84 5.78 -1.57
CA GLU A 139 3.20 7.00 -1.07
C GLU A 139 4.10 7.76 -0.09
N ARG A 140 4.66 7.05 0.90
CA ARG A 140 5.60 7.63 1.87
C ARG A 140 6.82 8.23 1.16
N GLN A 141 7.38 7.54 0.18
CA GLN A 141 8.50 8.07 -0.60
C GLN A 141 8.11 9.31 -1.40
N ALA A 142 6.91 9.35 -1.98
CA ALA A 142 6.40 10.52 -2.69
C ALA A 142 6.24 11.73 -1.76
N GLN A 143 5.69 11.53 -0.56
CA GLN A 143 5.58 12.59 0.45
C GLN A 143 6.95 13.13 0.87
N LEU A 144 7.92 12.24 1.13
CA LEU A 144 9.29 12.64 1.49
C LEU A 144 9.97 13.43 0.36
N ARG A 145 9.78 13.03 -0.91
CA ARG A 145 10.27 13.79 -2.07
C ARG A 145 9.62 15.19 -2.13
N GLY A 146 8.31 15.28 -1.89
CA GLY A 146 7.58 16.55 -1.83
C GLY A 146 8.14 17.50 -0.76
N LEU A 147 8.30 17.00 0.46
CA LEU A 147 8.86 17.77 1.58
C LEU A 147 10.31 18.22 1.32
N ARG A 148 11.14 17.37 0.72
CA ARG A 148 12.52 17.74 0.32
C ARG A 148 12.51 18.90 -0.68
N LYS A 149 11.66 18.83 -1.69
CA LYS A 149 11.51 19.90 -2.68
C LYS A 149 11.08 21.22 -2.04
N GLN A 150 10.12 21.19 -1.12
CA GLN A 150 9.71 22.38 -0.37
C GLN A 150 10.84 22.95 0.48
N LYS A 151 11.62 22.09 1.15
CA LYS A 151 12.81 22.52 1.90
C LYS A 151 13.83 23.22 1.00
N GLU A 152 14.13 22.66 -0.16
CA GLU A 152 15.06 23.25 -1.13
C GLU A 152 14.57 24.61 -1.64
N GLN A 153 13.28 24.73 -1.96
CA GLN A 153 12.67 26.00 -2.36
C GLN A 153 12.78 27.06 -1.25
N LEU A 154 12.50 26.68 0.00
CA LEU A 154 12.64 27.58 1.14
C LEU A 154 14.10 27.98 1.37
N GLN A 155 15.04 27.06 1.23
CA GLN A 155 16.47 27.36 1.34
C GLN A 155 16.94 28.35 0.26
N GLN A 156 16.46 28.20 -0.98
CA GLN A 156 16.74 29.15 -2.06
C GLN A 156 16.13 30.52 -1.80
N LEU A 157 14.90 30.58 -1.30
CA LEU A 157 14.27 31.86 -0.96
C LEU A 157 15.04 32.57 0.16
N LEU A 158 15.46 31.82 1.17
CA LEU A 158 16.22 32.37 2.29
C LEU A 158 17.61 32.89 1.85
N SER A 159 18.29 32.18 0.94
CA SER A 159 19.57 32.65 0.40
C SER A 159 19.40 33.90 -0.46
N HIS A 160 18.32 33.98 -1.24
CA HIS A 160 17.97 35.17 -2.00
C HIS A 160 17.67 36.36 -1.09
N GLN A 161 16.84 36.17 -0.06
CA GLN A 161 16.57 37.21 0.94
C GLN A 161 17.84 37.67 1.65
N GLY A 162 18.76 36.75 1.96
CA GLY A 162 20.07 37.06 2.54
C GLY A 162 20.91 37.97 1.65
N SER A 163 20.96 37.71 0.34
CA SER A 163 21.72 38.56 -0.60
C SER A 163 21.06 39.92 -0.81
N THR A 164 19.73 39.99 -0.87
CA THR A 164 19.00 41.26 -0.92
C THR A 164 19.25 42.10 0.33
N LEU A 165 19.21 41.50 1.51
CA LEU A 165 19.49 42.18 2.78
C LEU A 165 20.92 42.73 2.82
N ALA A 166 21.91 41.95 2.38
CA ALA A 166 23.29 42.41 2.29
C ALA A 166 23.46 43.60 1.34
N SER A 167 22.76 43.58 0.19
CA SER A 167 22.76 44.69 -0.76
C SER A 167 22.13 45.96 -0.18
N ILE A 168 20.94 45.85 0.43
CA ILE A 168 20.26 46.98 1.10
C ILE A 168 21.14 47.55 2.21
N GLN A 169 21.73 46.70 3.04
CA GLN A 169 22.64 47.12 4.10
C GLN A 169 23.83 47.92 3.53
N GLY A 170 24.41 47.46 2.42
CA GLY A 170 25.47 48.18 1.71
C GLY A 170 25.01 49.56 1.21
N SER A 171 23.82 49.64 0.59
CA SER A 171 23.24 50.91 0.12
C SER A 171 22.96 51.88 1.27
N VAL A 172 22.40 51.40 2.38
CA VAL A 172 22.14 52.23 3.58
C VAL A 172 23.45 52.75 4.16
N GLN A 173 24.48 51.91 4.27
CA GLN A 173 25.80 52.34 4.74
C GLN A 173 26.42 53.41 3.81
N ALA A 174 26.33 53.21 2.49
CA ALA A 174 26.81 54.19 1.52
C ALA A 174 26.04 55.52 1.61
N ALA A 175 24.72 55.46 1.71
CA ALA A 175 23.87 56.64 1.87
C ALA A 175 24.17 57.39 3.17
N SER A 176 24.41 56.68 4.27
CA SER A 176 24.81 57.27 5.55
C SER A 176 26.14 58.02 5.43
N ARG A 177 27.14 57.43 4.78
CA ARG A 177 28.44 58.09 4.53
C ARG A 177 28.27 59.35 3.71
N ASN A 178 27.47 59.28 2.65
CA ASN A 178 27.18 60.43 1.78
C ASN A 178 26.45 61.54 2.55
N CYS A 179 25.48 61.20 3.41
CA CYS A 179 24.77 62.16 4.24
C CYS A 179 25.72 62.87 5.21
N SER A 180 26.61 62.14 5.89
CA SER A 180 27.63 62.75 6.76
C SER A 180 28.57 63.68 5.99
N GLN A 181 29.00 63.29 4.79
CA GLN A 181 29.84 64.14 3.93
C GLN A 181 29.10 65.42 3.49
N LEU A 182 27.83 65.31 3.11
CA LEU A 182 27.00 66.46 2.75
C LEU A 182 26.81 67.39 3.95
N GLN A 183 26.54 66.84 5.13
CA GLN A 183 26.41 67.61 6.36
C GLN A 183 27.71 68.35 6.71
N GLN A 184 28.87 67.71 6.52
CA GLN A 184 30.18 68.36 6.70
C GLN A 184 30.40 69.50 5.69
N LYS A 185 30.08 69.29 4.40
CA LYS A 185 30.17 70.34 3.37
C LYS A 185 29.25 71.52 3.70
N GLN A 186 28.04 71.24 4.20
CA GLN A 186 27.09 72.29 4.57
C GLN A 186 27.58 73.13 5.76
N LEU A 187 28.22 72.50 6.76
CA LEU A 187 28.85 73.23 7.85
C LEU A 187 30.02 74.11 7.38
N GLN A 188 30.89 73.59 6.51
CA GLN A 188 31.98 74.37 5.92
C GLN A 188 31.47 75.57 5.12
N LEU A 189 30.42 75.39 4.31
CA LEU A 189 29.78 76.48 3.58
C LEU A 189 29.23 77.55 4.52
N LEU A 190 28.56 77.15 5.59
CA LEU A 190 28.03 78.09 6.59
C LEU A 190 29.15 78.90 7.26
N GLU A 191 30.26 78.24 7.58
CA GLU A 191 31.45 78.87 8.16
C GLU A 191 32.09 79.88 7.19
N ASN A 192 32.18 79.54 5.91
CA ASN A 192 32.69 80.43 4.87
C ASN A 192 31.74 81.61 4.54
N LEU A 193 30.43 81.43 4.74
CA LEU A 193 29.42 82.48 4.53
C LEU A 193 29.30 83.45 5.72
N ASN A 194 29.73 83.06 6.92
CA ASN A 194 29.69 83.91 8.11
C ASN A 194 30.41 85.27 7.94
N PRO A 195 31.62 85.33 7.34
CA PRO A 195 32.28 86.60 7.01
C PRO A 195 31.47 87.47 6.05
N LEU A 196 30.86 86.89 5.01
CA LEU A 196 30.02 87.61 4.05
C LEU A 196 28.74 88.14 4.69
N MET A 197 28.10 87.35 5.55
CA MET A 197 26.97 87.77 6.37
C MET A 197 27.33 88.94 7.30
N ARG A 198 28.55 88.96 7.85
CA ARG A 198 29.05 90.13 8.62
C ARG A 198 29.25 91.34 7.73
N LEU A 199 29.78 91.19 6.51
CA LEU A 199 29.95 92.30 5.58
C LEU A 199 28.61 92.92 5.15
N VAL A 200 27.58 92.10 4.94
CA VAL A 200 26.23 92.60 4.63
C VAL A 200 25.60 93.31 5.83
N LYS A 201 25.84 92.84 7.06
CA LYS A 201 25.34 93.50 8.29
C LYS A 201 26.07 94.81 8.64
N HIS A 202 27.32 94.97 8.22
CA HIS A 202 28.13 96.18 8.45
C HIS A 202 28.30 97.05 7.20
N SER A 203 27.66 96.69 6.09
CA SER A 203 27.36 97.69 5.07
C SER A 203 26.52 98.75 5.78
N PRO A 204 26.91 100.04 5.78
CA PRO A 204 25.98 101.08 6.17
C PRO A 204 24.87 100.94 5.15
N GLY A 205 23.77 100.29 5.56
CA GLY A 205 22.56 100.24 4.77
C GLY A 205 22.34 101.67 4.37
N ALA A 206 22.44 101.94 3.06
CA ALA A 206 22.25 103.25 2.51
C ALA A 206 21.00 103.78 3.19
N ALA A 207 21.17 104.81 4.03
CA ALA A 207 20.06 105.42 4.72
C ALA A 207 19.08 105.74 3.61
N GLU A 208 17.97 105.00 3.56
CA GLU A 208 17.06 105.03 2.44
C GLU A 208 16.50 106.45 2.43
N GLN A 209 17.08 107.31 1.59
CA GLN A 209 16.72 108.71 1.53
C GLN A 209 15.25 108.74 1.16
N VAL A 210 14.46 109.21 2.11
CA VAL A 210 13.02 109.35 1.95
C VAL A 210 12.81 110.71 1.32
N PHE A 211 12.34 110.72 0.09
CA PHE A 211 12.02 111.94 -0.64
C PHE A 211 10.53 112.27 -0.47
N GLN A 212 10.09 113.50 -0.64
CA GLN A 212 8.67 113.84 -0.58
C GLN A 212 7.93 113.33 -1.82
N ASP A 213 8.53 113.49 -3.00
CA ASP A 213 7.96 113.08 -4.29
C ASP A 213 9.06 112.83 -5.33
N CYS A 214 8.68 112.42 -6.54
CA CYS A 214 9.63 112.22 -7.64
C CYS A 214 10.34 113.52 -8.05
N GLU A 215 9.72 114.68 -7.83
CA GLU A 215 10.31 115.97 -8.15
C GLU A 215 11.46 116.32 -7.18
N GLU A 216 11.35 115.94 -5.91
CA GLU A 216 12.46 116.05 -4.96
C GLU A 216 13.60 115.07 -5.29
N ILE A 217 13.27 113.87 -5.76
CA ILE A 217 14.27 112.90 -6.23
C ILE A 217 15.08 113.50 -7.39
N ARG A 218 14.41 114.12 -8.37
CA ARG A 218 15.11 114.80 -9.46
C ARG A 218 15.97 115.96 -8.97
N ARG A 219 15.45 116.79 -8.07
CA ARG A 219 16.20 117.91 -7.47
C ARG A 219 17.43 117.45 -6.67
N SER A 220 17.42 116.22 -6.15
CA SER A 220 18.59 115.62 -5.48
C SER A 220 19.73 115.24 -6.44
N GLY A 221 19.53 115.37 -7.76
CA GLY A 221 20.50 115.04 -8.80
C GLY A 221 20.35 113.63 -9.37
N VAL A 222 19.32 112.88 -8.95
CA VAL A 222 19.00 111.57 -9.50
C VAL A 222 18.20 111.73 -10.78
N ASN A 223 18.70 111.19 -11.89
CA ASN A 223 18.10 111.34 -13.23
C ASN A 223 17.84 109.98 -13.92
N GLU A 224 17.57 108.95 -13.12
CA GLU A 224 17.27 107.61 -13.61
C GLU A 224 15.83 107.23 -13.28
N ASP A 225 15.18 106.49 -14.19
CA ASP A 225 13.90 105.87 -13.93
C ASP A 225 14.08 104.75 -12.92
N GLY A 226 13.24 104.72 -11.88
CA GLY A 226 13.47 103.78 -10.79
C GLY A 226 12.41 103.78 -9.72
N VAL A 227 12.54 102.78 -8.82
CA VAL A 227 11.72 102.71 -7.61
C VAL A 227 12.44 103.43 -6.49
N TYR A 228 11.81 104.48 -5.96
CA TYR A 228 12.32 105.30 -4.86
C TYR A 228 11.35 105.30 -3.69
N THR A 229 11.86 105.57 -2.50
CA THR A 229 11.04 105.67 -1.29
C THR A 229 10.63 107.11 -1.08
N SER A 230 9.31 107.36 -1.16
CA SER A 230 8.68 108.66 -1.02
C SER A 230 7.77 108.74 0.22
N HIS A 231 7.76 109.88 0.90
CA HIS A 231 6.91 110.19 2.04
C HIS A 231 5.58 110.78 1.59
N ILE A 232 4.47 110.12 1.94
CA ILE A 232 3.13 110.62 1.65
C ILE A 232 2.64 111.51 2.81
N PRO A 233 2.52 112.84 2.63
CA PRO A 233 2.28 113.78 3.73
C PRO A 233 1.00 113.51 4.51
N ASN A 234 -0.08 113.12 3.81
CA ASN A 234 -1.40 112.93 4.42
C ASN A 234 -1.53 111.63 5.23
N LEU A 235 -0.61 110.67 5.03
CA LEU A 235 -0.68 109.35 5.66
C LEU A 235 0.45 109.11 6.66
N ASN A 236 1.43 110.03 6.76
CA ASN A 236 2.68 109.85 7.52
C ASN A 236 3.30 108.46 7.27
N GLN A 237 3.25 108.01 6.01
CA GLN A 237 3.75 106.71 5.58
C GLN A 237 4.72 106.91 4.43
N THR A 238 5.79 106.11 4.43
CA THR A 238 6.67 105.99 3.28
C THR A 238 6.16 104.91 2.35
N ARG A 239 6.17 105.19 1.05
CA ARG A 239 5.80 104.25 -0.01
C ARG A 239 6.87 104.24 -1.07
N ARG A 240 7.11 103.06 -1.63
CA ARG A 240 7.95 102.93 -2.81
C ARG A 240 7.14 103.28 -4.04
N VAL A 241 7.53 104.34 -4.71
CA VAL A 241 6.91 104.86 -5.93
C VAL A 241 7.86 104.65 -7.10
N PHE A 242 7.32 104.47 -8.30
CA PHE A 242 8.14 104.45 -9.52
C PHE A 242 8.18 105.85 -10.09
N CYS A 243 9.37 106.42 -10.25
CA CYS A 243 9.59 107.72 -10.84
C CYS A 243 10.06 107.55 -12.28
N VAL A 244 9.45 108.30 -13.19
CA VAL A 244 9.93 108.47 -14.56
C VAL A 244 10.50 109.87 -14.69
N MET A 245 11.79 109.93 -15.03
CA MET A 245 12.54 111.15 -15.28
C MET A 245 12.53 111.40 -16.79
N ASP A 246 11.77 112.38 -17.25
CA ASP A 246 11.69 112.73 -18.68
C ASP A 246 12.87 113.63 -19.06
N THR A 247 13.50 113.36 -20.19
CA THR A 247 14.63 114.15 -20.71
C THR A 247 14.23 115.57 -21.08
N ASP A 248 12.94 115.83 -21.34
CA ASP A 248 12.40 117.15 -21.66
C ASP A 248 12.04 117.99 -20.40
N GLY A 249 12.46 117.53 -19.22
CA GLY A 249 12.37 118.26 -17.95
C GLY A 249 11.14 117.92 -17.09
N GLY A 250 10.30 116.99 -17.56
CA GLY A 250 9.18 116.45 -16.78
C GLY A 250 9.62 115.43 -15.74
N THR A 251 8.88 115.34 -14.62
CA THR A 251 9.09 114.29 -13.62
C THR A 251 7.75 113.75 -13.16
N TRP A 252 7.58 112.44 -13.29
CA TRP A 252 6.30 111.80 -13.09
C TRP A 252 6.37 110.74 -12.00
N THR A 253 5.52 110.89 -10.98
CA THR A 253 5.20 109.80 -10.06
C THR A 253 4.19 108.88 -10.72
N VAL A 254 4.62 107.67 -11.08
CA VAL A 254 3.75 106.71 -11.76
C VAL A 254 2.78 106.13 -10.76
N ILE A 255 1.53 106.54 -10.89
CA ILE A 255 0.47 106.04 -10.02
C ILE A 255 -0.18 104.76 -10.58
N GLN A 256 -0.30 104.60 -11.89
CA GLN A 256 -0.76 103.33 -12.47
C GLN A 256 0.05 102.99 -13.71
N ARG A 257 0.43 101.71 -13.89
CA ARG A 257 1.06 101.21 -15.12
C ARG A 257 0.41 99.91 -15.59
N ARG A 258 0.18 99.82 -16.91
CA ARG A 258 -0.24 98.60 -17.63
C ARG A 258 0.71 98.36 -18.78
N GLU A 259 1.14 97.13 -18.95
CA GLU A 259 2.11 96.80 -20.00
C GLU A 259 1.76 95.52 -20.74
N ASN A 260 1.39 94.45 -20.03
CA ASN A 260 1.24 93.13 -20.64
C ASN A 260 -0.05 92.40 -20.26
N GLY A 261 -0.93 93.05 -19.49
CA GLY A 261 -2.24 92.51 -19.11
C GLY A 261 -2.16 91.29 -18.18
N LYS A 262 -0.98 91.01 -17.59
CA LYS A 262 -0.79 89.88 -16.68
C LYS A 262 -1.40 90.12 -15.29
N VAL A 263 -1.62 91.37 -14.90
CA VAL A 263 -2.28 91.70 -13.64
C VAL A 263 -3.78 91.85 -13.88
N ASN A 264 -4.60 91.12 -13.12
CA ASN A 264 -6.04 91.35 -13.09
C ASN A 264 -6.34 92.65 -12.33
N PHE A 265 -7.13 93.54 -12.94
CA PHE A 265 -7.59 94.80 -12.34
C PHE A 265 -9.04 94.74 -11.89
N GLU A 266 -9.81 93.68 -12.16
CA GLU A 266 -11.12 93.46 -11.53
C GLU A 266 -10.94 93.01 -10.08
N ARG A 267 -10.73 93.98 -9.19
CA ARG A 267 -10.42 93.74 -7.77
C ARG A 267 -11.44 94.39 -6.84
N LYS A 268 -11.45 93.95 -5.58
CA LYS A 268 -12.31 94.54 -4.55
C LYS A 268 -11.78 95.91 -4.14
N TRP A 269 -12.65 96.72 -3.55
CA TRP A 269 -12.29 98.07 -3.08
C TRP A 269 -11.11 98.07 -2.11
N GLU A 270 -11.03 97.06 -1.23
CA GLU A 270 -9.95 96.89 -0.28
C GLU A 270 -8.59 96.70 -0.97
N ASP A 271 -8.55 96.01 -2.12
CA ASP A 271 -7.33 95.76 -2.89
C ASP A 271 -6.84 97.02 -3.61
N TYR A 272 -7.75 97.92 -4.00
CA TYR A 272 -7.38 99.23 -4.52
C TYR A 272 -6.84 100.16 -3.42
N LYS A 273 -7.37 100.03 -2.20
CA LYS A 273 -6.94 100.81 -1.03
C LYS A 273 -5.61 100.30 -0.44
N GLN A 274 -5.38 98.99 -0.47
CA GLN A 274 -4.16 98.37 0.07
C GLN A 274 -3.18 98.09 -1.06
N VAL A 275 -2.24 99.03 -1.25
CA VAL A 275 -1.20 98.94 -2.29
C VAL A 275 -0.27 97.75 -2.02
N THR A 276 -0.58 96.60 -2.63
CA THR A 276 0.31 95.43 -2.68
C THR A 276 1.31 95.58 -3.82
N ARG A 277 2.61 95.55 -3.47
CA ARG A 277 3.71 95.49 -4.43
C ARG A 277 3.70 94.13 -5.14
N LEU A 278 3.59 94.12 -6.47
CA LEU A 278 4.05 92.97 -7.27
C LEU A 278 5.47 93.26 -7.77
N PRO A 279 6.38 92.26 -7.82
CA PRO A 279 7.81 92.53 -8.04
C PRO A 279 8.19 92.88 -9.49
N TRP A 280 7.24 93.08 -10.41
CA TRP A 280 7.54 93.30 -11.83
C TRP A 280 6.46 94.19 -12.50
N GLY A 281 6.76 95.47 -12.68
CA GLY A 281 6.27 96.28 -13.81
C GLY A 281 4.87 96.92 -13.78
N GLU A 282 3.92 96.45 -12.97
CA GLU A 282 2.55 97.02 -12.97
C GLU A 282 2.18 97.57 -11.58
N VAL A 283 2.05 98.90 -11.47
CA VAL A 283 1.71 99.61 -10.23
C VAL A 283 0.25 100.06 -10.27
N LEU A 284 -0.41 100.03 -9.11
CA LEU A 284 -1.65 100.74 -8.78
C LEU A 284 -1.36 101.66 -7.60
N GLN A 285 -1.69 102.93 -7.75
CA GLN A 285 -1.56 104.04 -6.82
C GLN A 285 -2.69 104.98 -7.29
N LEU A 286 -3.53 105.37 -6.36
CA LEU A 286 -4.45 106.50 -6.43
C LEU A 286 -4.33 107.18 -5.08
#